data_AF-A0AAU1C5K0-F1
#
_entry.id   AF-A0AAU1C5K0-F1
#
_cell.length_a   1.000
_cell.length_b   1.000
_cell.length_c   1.000
_cell.angle_alpha   90.00
_cell.angle_beta   90.00
_cell.angle_gamma   90.00
#
_symmetry.space_group_name_H-M   'P 1'
#
loop_
_entity.id
_entity.type
_entity.pdbx_description
1 polymer ?
#
loop_
_entity_poly.entity_id
_entity_poly.type
_entity_poly.pdbx_seq_one_letter_code
_entity_poly.pdbx_strand_id
1 'polypeptide(L)'
;MFDLSDHVAPPAVQAQVSADGSYMPGASGETRHLAITGQSYLLLDVYPAQARPSGPDAYTTPTVQPVSLPSLKGVQMTGDYEGHIGFGLSLGDYTRYQVSTLTAPNRIVVDVYH
;
A
#
# COMPACT_ATOMS: atom_id res chain seq x y z
N MET A 1 8.28 9.78 -2.63
CA MET A 1 8.58 9.27 -1.28
C MET A 1 7.43 9.73 -0.42
N PHE A 2 6.65 8.81 0.15
CA PHE A 2 5.53 9.18 1.03
C PHE A 2 6.02 10.00 2.22
N ASP A 3 5.39 11.13 2.46
CA ASP A 3 5.63 11.92 3.65
C ASP A 3 4.75 11.39 4.79
N LEU A 4 5.40 10.93 5.85
CA LEU A 4 4.77 10.43 7.08
C LEU A 4 5.21 11.29 8.29
N SER A 5 5.77 12.48 8.05
CA SER A 5 6.54 13.23 9.05
C SER A 5 5.71 14.09 10.02
N ASP A 6 4.42 14.32 9.74
CA ASP A 6 3.54 15.18 10.55
C ASP A 6 3.08 14.54 11.89
N HIS A 7 3.51 13.30 12.16
CA HIS A 7 3.11 12.54 13.35
C HIS A 7 4.32 12.03 14.16
N VAL A 8 4.27 12.27 15.49
CA VAL A 8 5.30 11.86 16.47
C VAL A 8 5.46 10.33 16.57
N ALA A 9 4.46 9.58 16.11
CA ALA A 9 4.47 8.11 16.04
C ALA A 9 4.33 7.66 14.58
N PRO A 10 4.94 6.51 14.20
CA PRO A 10 4.72 5.94 12.88
C PRO A 10 3.24 5.58 12.68
N PRO A 11 2.73 5.65 11.44
CA PRO A 11 1.34 5.30 11.16
C PRO A 11 1.08 3.83 11.49
N ALA A 12 -0.15 3.52 11.90
CA ALA A 12 -0.62 2.15 11.97
C ALA A 12 -0.80 1.61 10.55
N VAL A 13 -0.53 0.31 10.40
CA VAL A 13 -0.71 -0.40 9.14
C VAL A 13 -1.56 -1.63 9.41
N GLN A 14 -2.70 -1.72 8.74
CA GLN A 14 -3.49 -2.94 8.68
C GLN A 14 -3.13 -3.68 7.39
N ALA A 15 -2.78 -4.94 7.51
CA ALA A 15 -2.37 -5.78 6.40
C ALA A 15 -3.37 -6.94 6.24
N GLN A 16 -3.95 -7.06 5.05
CA GLN A 16 -4.94 -8.09 4.74
C GLN A 16 -4.56 -8.83 3.46
N VAL A 17 -4.63 -10.16 3.50
CA VAL A 17 -4.48 -10.99 2.30
C VAL A 17 -5.76 -10.91 1.47
N SER A 18 -5.60 -10.76 0.15
CA SER A 18 -6.67 -10.91 -0.82
C SER A 18 -6.31 -12.03 -1.80
N ALA A 19 -7.26 -12.93 -2.06
CA ALA A 19 -7.04 -14.09 -2.92
C ALA A 19 -7.05 -13.72 -4.41
N ASP A 20 -7.91 -12.78 -4.80
CA ASP A 20 -8.16 -12.36 -6.18
C ASP A 20 -7.77 -10.89 -6.45
N GLY A 21 -7.25 -10.20 -5.43
CA GLY A 21 -6.84 -8.80 -5.53
C GLY A 21 -8.02 -7.84 -5.42
N SER A 22 -9.18 -8.32 -4.95
CA SER A 22 -10.32 -7.48 -4.64
C SER A 22 -10.04 -6.55 -3.46
N TYR A 23 -10.45 -5.29 -3.59
CA TYR A 23 -10.41 -4.26 -2.56
C TYR A 23 -11.60 -3.30 -2.71
N MET A 24 -11.95 -2.59 -1.64
CA MET A 24 -12.99 -1.56 -1.65
C MET A 24 -12.35 -0.20 -1.35
N PRO A 25 -12.35 0.76 -2.29
CA PRO A 25 -11.81 2.08 -2.04
C PRO A 25 -12.77 2.92 -1.19
N GLY A 26 -12.32 3.30 0.01
CA GLY A 26 -13.07 4.17 0.93
C GLY A 26 -14.47 3.66 1.23
N ALA A 27 -15.43 4.59 1.36
CA ALA A 27 -16.84 4.28 1.68
C ALA A 27 -17.73 4.00 0.44
N SER A 28 -17.16 3.85 -0.75
CA SER A 28 -17.94 3.74 -2.02
C SER A 28 -18.85 2.52 -2.11
N GLY A 29 -18.53 1.43 -1.38
CA GLY A 29 -19.24 0.16 -1.48
C GLY A 29 -18.94 -0.64 -2.75
N GLU A 30 -18.12 -0.11 -3.66
CA GLU A 30 -17.75 -0.76 -4.92
C GLU A 30 -16.52 -1.66 -4.71
N THR A 31 -16.62 -2.94 -5.07
CA THR A 31 -15.45 -3.83 -5.13
C THR A 31 -14.71 -3.62 -6.44
N ARG A 32 -13.41 -3.34 -6.33
CA ARG A 32 -12.48 -3.24 -7.47
C ARG A 32 -11.38 -4.28 -7.33
N HIS A 33 -10.62 -4.50 -8.41
CA HIS A 33 -9.48 -5.41 -8.42
C HIS A 33 -8.19 -4.64 -8.72
N LEU A 34 -7.06 -5.13 -8.20
CA LEU A 34 -5.76 -4.60 -8.58
C LEU A 34 -5.52 -4.79 -10.08
N ALA A 35 -4.91 -3.79 -10.72
CA ALA A 35 -4.68 -3.79 -12.16
C ALA A 35 -3.58 -4.76 -12.60
N ILE A 36 -2.65 -5.08 -11.70
CA ILE A 36 -1.53 -5.98 -11.97
C ILE A 36 -1.87 -7.35 -11.44
N THR A 37 -1.91 -8.35 -12.32
CA THR A 37 -2.16 -9.74 -11.93
C THR A 37 -1.00 -10.29 -11.11
N GLY A 38 -1.31 -10.84 -9.94
CA GLY A 38 -0.44 -11.69 -9.13
C GLY A 38 -1.06 -13.06 -8.94
N GLN A 39 -0.34 -13.95 -8.24
CA GLN A 39 -0.89 -15.22 -7.77
C GLN A 39 -1.56 -15.10 -6.40
N SER A 40 -1.18 -14.07 -5.64
CA SER A 40 -1.81 -13.66 -4.39
C SER A 40 -1.58 -12.16 -4.18
N TYR A 41 -2.30 -11.57 -3.22
CA TYR A 41 -2.28 -10.13 -3.03
C TYR A 41 -2.22 -9.76 -1.55
N LEU A 42 -1.50 -8.68 -1.27
CA LEU A 42 -1.46 -8.06 0.05
C LEU A 42 -2.00 -6.64 -0.06
N LEU A 43 -3.05 -6.35 0.71
CA LEU A 43 -3.62 -5.03 0.86
C LEU A 43 -3.11 -4.40 2.15
N LEU A 44 -2.71 -3.14 2.07
CA LEU A 44 -2.30 -2.32 3.20
C LEU A 44 -3.28 -1.16 3.32
N ASP A 45 -3.78 -0.94 4.52
CA ASP A 45 -4.45 0.30 4.90
C ASP A 45 -3.56 1.04 5.92
N VAL A 46 -3.24 2.29 5.61
CA VAL A 46 -2.30 3.11 6.38
C VAL A 46 -3.04 4.28 7.00
N TYR A 47 -2.98 4.40 8.32
CA TYR A 47 -3.62 5.47 9.07
C TYR A 47 -2.80 5.90 10.29
N PRO A 48 -2.65 7.21 10.57
CA PRO A 48 -3.04 8.33 9.72
C PRO A 48 -2.00 8.59 8.61
N ALA A 49 -2.44 8.86 7.38
CA ALA A 49 -1.60 9.28 6.26
C ALA A 49 -2.39 10.08 5.22
N GLN A 50 -1.71 10.97 4.47
CA GLN A 50 -2.31 11.73 3.38
C GLN A 50 -1.38 11.75 2.16
N ALA A 51 -1.87 11.29 0.99
CA ALA A 51 -1.08 11.32 -0.24
C ALA A 51 -1.10 12.73 -0.86
N ARG A 52 -2.19 13.47 -0.65
CA ARG A 52 -2.36 14.85 -1.11
C ARG A 52 -2.72 15.79 0.05
N PRO A 53 -1.73 16.24 0.84
CA PRO A 53 -1.98 17.25 1.86
C PRO A 53 -2.35 18.59 1.22
N SER A 54 -2.76 19.58 2.03
CA SER A 54 -3.09 20.94 1.55
C SER A 54 -1.91 21.70 0.88
N GLY A 55 -0.70 21.15 0.96
CA GLY A 55 0.51 21.63 0.29
C GLY A 55 0.88 20.78 -0.94
N PRO A 56 2.17 20.66 -1.28
CA PRO A 56 2.61 19.78 -2.36
C PRO A 56 2.20 18.32 -2.10
N ASP A 57 1.80 17.62 -3.17
CA ASP A 57 1.49 16.19 -3.10
C ASP A 57 2.66 15.41 -2.47
N ALA A 58 2.37 14.68 -1.39
CA ALA A 58 3.33 13.81 -0.73
C ALA A 58 3.57 12.52 -1.53
N TYR A 59 2.56 12.07 -2.27
CA TYR A 59 2.67 10.92 -3.16
C TYR A 59 2.79 11.33 -4.63
N THR A 60 4.01 11.21 -5.16
CA THR A 60 4.34 11.63 -6.53
C THR A 60 4.65 10.47 -7.47
N THR A 61 4.56 9.22 -7.01
CA THR A 61 4.77 8.05 -7.88
C THR A 61 3.47 7.62 -8.55
N PRO A 62 3.54 6.90 -9.69
CA PRO A 62 2.34 6.43 -10.37
C PRO A 62 1.40 5.63 -9.45
N THR A 63 0.09 5.79 -9.65
CA THR A 63 -0.93 5.02 -8.92
C THR A 63 -0.79 3.52 -9.14
N VAL A 64 -0.33 3.10 -10.31
CA VAL A 64 -0.03 1.70 -10.64
C VAL A 64 1.41 1.62 -11.10
N GLN A 65 2.22 0.83 -10.40
CA GLN A 65 3.64 0.66 -10.67
C GLN A 65 3.99 -0.83 -10.80
N PRO A 66 4.22 -1.33 -12.03
CA PRO A 66 4.74 -2.68 -12.21
C PRO A 66 6.19 -2.79 -11.76
N VAL A 67 6.57 -3.98 -11.30
CA VAL A 67 7.91 -4.30 -10.81
C VAL A 67 8.35 -5.64 -11.43
N SER A 68 9.59 -5.73 -11.87
CA SER A 68 10.15 -6.94 -12.47
C SER A 68 10.96 -7.76 -11.45
N LEU A 69 10.27 -8.33 -10.45
CA LEU A 69 10.87 -9.21 -9.44
C LEU A 69 10.13 -10.56 -9.38
N PRO A 70 10.79 -11.65 -8.94
CA PRO A 70 10.13 -12.94 -8.78
C PRO A 70 8.97 -12.90 -7.79
N SER A 71 9.17 -12.27 -6.62
CA SER A 71 8.21 -12.24 -5.52
C SER A 71 7.21 -11.08 -5.58
N LEU A 72 7.57 -9.95 -6.20
CA LEU A 72 6.71 -8.76 -6.33
C LEU A 72 6.53 -8.38 -7.81
N LYS A 73 5.27 -8.36 -8.27
CA LYS A 73 4.89 -8.03 -9.65
C LYS A 73 4.45 -6.59 -9.82
N GLY A 74 3.95 -5.97 -8.75
CA GLY A 74 3.50 -4.59 -8.82
C GLY A 74 2.98 -4.04 -7.52
N VAL A 75 2.88 -2.72 -7.47
CA VAL A 75 2.32 -1.93 -6.39
C VAL A 75 1.24 -1.02 -6.96
N GLN A 76 0.13 -0.88 -6.27
CA GLN A 76 -0.95 0.03 -6.66
C GLN A 76 -1.46 0.81 -5.44
N MET A 77 -1.61 2.13 -5.56
CA MET A 77 -2.38 2.92 -4.59
C MET A 77 -3.87 2.66 -4.82
N THR A 78 -4.58 2.20 -3.79
CA THR A 78 -5.98 1.77 -3.87
C THR A 78 -6.96 2.81 -3.35
N GLY A 79 -6.50 3.81 -2.60
CA GLY A 79 -7.33 4.92 -2.13
C GLY A 79 -6.53 5.96 -1.35
N ASP A 80 -7.12 7.15 -1.24
CA ASP A 80 -6.70 8.26 -0.36
C ASP A 80 -7.99 8.94 0.11
N TYR A 81 -8.39 8.68 1.35
CA TYR A 81 -9.68 9.13 1.90
C TYR A 81 -9.63 9.25 3.42
N GLU A 82 -10.07 10.39 3.99
CA GLU A 82 -10.20 10.61 5.45
C GLU A 82 -8.96 10.25 6.30
N GLY A 83 -7.76 10.40 5.72
CA GLY A 83 -6.51 10.05 6.41
C GLY A 83 -6.11 8.57 6.29
N HIS A 84 -6.83 7.80 5.49
CA HIS A 84 -6.45 6.45 5.06
C HIS A 84 -5.83 6.48 3.68
N ILE A 85 -4.66 5.85 3.55
CA ILE A 85 -4.09 5.53 2.24
C ILE A 85 -4.01 4.03 2.07
N GLY A 86 -4.57 3.54 0.97
CA GLY A 86 -4.53 2.13 0.62
C GLY A 86 -3.43 1.79 -0.37
N PHE A 87 -2.78 0.63 -0.17
CA PHE A 87 -1.90 -0.01 -1.15
C PHE A 87 -2.31 -1.45 -1.43
N GLY A 88 -2.08 -1.88 -2.66
CA GLY A 88 -2.13 -3.28 -3.06
C GLY A 88 -0.78 -3.71 -3.62
N LEU A 89 -0.31 -4.87 -3.19
CA LEU A 89 0.88 -5.54 -3.67
C LEU A 89 0.44 -6.80 -4.41
N SER A 90 0.82 -6.91 -5.69
CA SER A 90 0.60 -8.12 -6.50
C SER A 90 1.80 -9.03 -6.36
N LEU A 91 1.62 -10.17 -5.69
CA LEU A 91 2.71 -11.10 -5.35
C LEU A 91 2.83 -12.21 -6.41
N GLY A 92 4.06 -12.70 -6.58
CA GLY A 92 4.37 -13.87 -7.41
C GLY A 92 4.20 -15.19 -6.67
N ASP A 93 5.16 -16.10 -6.84
CA ASP A 93 5.16 -17.45 -6.25
C ASP A 93 5.29 -17.44 -4.70
N TYR A 94 5.63 -16.29 -4.13
CA TYR A 94 5.92 -16.12 -2.71
C TYR A 94 4.83 -15.32 -2.02
N THR A 95 4.26 -15.91 -0.96
CA THR A 95 3.14 -15.34 -0.20
C THR A 95 3.53 -14.93 1.22
N ARG A 96 4.76 -15.24 1.64
CA ARG A 96 5.26 -14.86 2.97
C ARG A 96 5.79 -13.44 2.93
N TYR A 97 5.40 -12.64 3.91
CA TYR A 97 5.86 -11.27 4.07
C TYR A 97 5.98 -10.88 5.54
N GLN A 98 6.70 -9.80 5.79
CA GLN A 98 6.74 -9.11 7.07
C GLN A 98 6.48 -7.62 6.84
N VAL A 99 5.55 -7.05 7.60
CA VAL A 99 5.29 -5.61 7.62
C VAL A 99 5.94 -5.04 8.89
N SER A 100 6.72 -3.97 8.73
CA SER A 100 7.32 -3.25 9.85
C SER A 100 7.23 -1.75 9.63
N THR A 101 7.34 -0.99 10.72
CA THR A 101 7.44 0.47 10.66
C THR A 101 8.80 0.92 11.18
N LEU A 102 9.37 1.91 10.51
CA LEU A 102 10.61 2.57 10.93
C LEU A 102 10.28 4.04 11.23
N THR A 103 11.07 4.66 12.10
CA THR A 103 11.00 6.10 12.40
C THR A 103 12.22 6.82 11.81
N ALA A 104 12.16 8.16 11.77
CA ALA A 104 13.24 9.05 11.33
C ALA A 104 13.83 8.75 9.92
N PRO A 105 13.09 9.00 8.82
CA PRO A 105 11.68 9.38 8.75
C PRO A 105 10.77 8.16 8.92
N ASN A 106 9.50 8.43 9.26
CA ASN A 106 8.47 7.41 9.34
C ASN A 106 8.37 6.67 7.99
N ARG A 107 8.44 5.34 8.04
CA ARG A 107 8.39 4.46 6.87
C ARG A 107 7.63 3.20 7.19
N ILE A 108 6.96 2.67 6.18
CA ILE A 108 6.39 1.32 6.20
C ILE A 108 7.27 0.48 5.30
N VAL A 109 7.74 -0.65 5.81
CA VAL A 109 8.57 -1.60 5.08
C VAL A 109 7.80 -2.91 4.96
N VAL A 110 7.68 -3.41 3.74
CA VAL A 110 7.13 -4.72 3.46
C VAL A 110 8.22 -5.58 2.85
N ASP A 111 8.72 -6.51 3.64
CA ASP A 111 9.68 -7.51 3.19
C ASP A 111 8.90 -8.68 2.60
N VAL A 112 9.12 -8.97 1.31
CA VAL A 112 8.54 -10.13 0.64
C VAL A 112 9.63 -11.17 0.44
N TYR A 113 9.50 -12.32 1.10
CA TYR A 113 10.52 -13.36 1.08
C TYR A 113 10.59 -14.07 -0.28
N HIS A 114 11.75 -14.69 -0.57
CA HIS A 114 12.04 -15.49 -1.76
C HIS A 114 12.59 -16.87 -1.39
#